data_AF-A0AAQ4EJU4-F1
#
_entry.id   AF-A0AAQ4EJU4-F1
#
_cell.length_a   1.000
_cell.length_b   1.000
_cell.length_c   1.000
_cell.angle_alpha   90.00
_cell.angle_beta   90.00
_cell.angle_gamma   90.00
#
_symmetry.space_group_name_H-M   'P 1'
#
loop_
_entity.id
_entity.type
_entity.pdbx_description
1 polymer ?
#
loop_
_entity_poly.entity_id
_entity_poly.type
_entity_poly.pdbx_seq_one_letter_code
_entity_poly.pdbx_strand_id
1 'polypeptide(L)'
;MRHLKDPLPCRCIPKRDHHCPFLNNCVCFSSYKFFLLTLLYGALLAAFTFFTTASCAWNAANTLELTAGSLVQIGFLAVVAGALSLLVAGFFSVHMRLVYNNETTLEGTCADAFAEPGDSFDIGPFKNFAQVMLDTTRQTLYGSFGN
;
A
#
# COMPACT_ATOMS: atom_id res chain seq x y z
N MET A 1 18.87 11.19 17.01
CA MET A 1 18.09 9.94 17.16
C MET A 1 17.14 10.10 18.35
N ARG A 2 15.90 10.55 18.13
CA ARG A 2 14.90 10.67 19.21
C ARG A 2 14.06 9.39 19.25
N HIS A 3 14.10 8.71 20.39
CA HIS A 3 13.34 7.50 20.67
C HIS A 3 11.84 7.83 20.70
N LEU A 4 11.11 7.47 19.65
CA LEU A 4 9.65 7.39 19.67
C LEU A 4 9.26 6.23 20.60
N LYS A 5 8.48 6.55 21.61
CA LYS A 5 8.09 5.70 22.74
C LYS A 5 6.90 4.82 22.33
N ASP A 6 7.11 3.93 21.37
CA ASP A 6 6.11 2.94 20.96
C ASP A 6 6.41 1.60 21.68
N PRO A 7 5.40 0.88 22.23
CA PRO A 7 5.61 -0.30 23.07
C PRO A 7 5.85 -1.62 22.29
N LEU A 8 6.14 -1.52 20.99
CA LEU A 8 6.55 -2.66 20.18
C LEU A 8 8.09 -2.65 20.06
N PRO A 9 8.76 -3.79 19.81
CA PRO A 9 10.21 -3.92 19.79
C PRO A 9 10.81 -3.22 18.55
N CYS A 10 10.63 -1.91 18.42
CA CYS A 10 11.20 -1.09 17.38
C CYS A 10 12.64 -0.75 17.76
N ARG A 11 13.50 -1.78 17.66
CA ARG A 11 14.93 -1.59 17.37
C ARG A 11 15.02 -0.58 16.23
N CYS A 12 15.89 0.44 16.32
CA CYS A 12 15.98 1.54 15.37
C CYS A 12 15.74 1.09 13.91
N ILE A 13 14.55 1.39 13.39
CA ILE A 13 14.13 0.93 12.06
C ILE A 13 14.60 1.97 11.04
N PRO A 14 15.52 1.62 10.13
CA PRO A 14 15.98 2.57 9.11
C PRO A 14 14.81 2.99 8.21
N LYS A 15 14.68 4.30 7.98
CA LYS A 15 13.59 4.97 7.23
C LYS A 15 12.22 4.33 7.53
N ARG A 16 11.80 4.39 8.81
CA ARG A 16 10.46 3.96 9.24
C ARG A 16 9.41 4.79 8.54
N ASP A 17 8.43 4.14 7.92
CA ASP A 17 7.26 4.80 7.38
C ASP A 17 6.11 4.77 8.41
N HIS A 18 5.57 3.58 8.71
CA HIS A 18 4.54 3.39 9.72
C HIS A 18 4.51 1.93 10.22
N HIS A 19 3.73 1.67 11.28
CA HIS A 19 3.40 0.29 11.66
C HIS A 19 2.05 -0.06 11.02
N CYS A 20 2.00 -1.10 10.20
CA CYS A 20 0.78 -1.52 9.53
C CYS A 20 0.15 -2.68 10.31
N PRO A 21 -1.00 -2.47 10.98
CA PRO A 21 -1.66 -3.54 11.73
C PRO A 21 -2.17 -4.67 10.82
N PHE A 22 -2.51 -4.36 9.56
CA PHE A 22 -3.00 -5.35 8.59
C PHE A 22 -1.95 -6.36 8.17
N LEU A 23 -0.68 -5.96 8.14
CA LEU A 23 0.45 -6.86 7.86
C LEU A 23 1.10 -7.37 9.15
N ASN A 24 0.62 -6.92 10.31
CA ASN A 24 1.23 -7.14 11.61
C ASN A 24 2.75 -6.88 11.60
N ASN A 25 3.19 -5.85 10.88
CA ASN A 25 4.60 -5.58 10.64
C ASN A 25 4.86 -4.08 10.43
N CYS A 26 6.08 -3.64 10.70
CA CYS A 26 6.54 -2.29 10.39
C CYS A 26 6.86 -2.16 8.89
N VAL A 27 6.32 -1.11 8.29
CA VAL A 27 6.67 -0.68 6.95
C VAL A 27 7.88 0.25 7.05
N CYS A 28 8.98 -0.17 6.44
CA CYS A 28 10.26 0.51 6.54
C CYS A 28 11.08 0.34 5.27
N PHE A 29 12.29 0.91 5.25
CA PHE A 29 13.18 0.94 4.10
C PHE A 29 13.26 -0.35 3.28
N SER A 30 13.35 -1.51 3.94
CA SER A 30 13.50 -2.83 3.31
C SER A 30 12.17 -3.48 2.93
N SER A 31 11.08 -3.19 3.65
CA SER A 31 9.75 -3.76 3.42
C SER A 31 8.83 -2.88 2.55
N TYR A 32 9.20 -1.63 2.29
CA TYR A 32 8.34 -0.65 1.61
C TYR A 32 7.94 -1.07 0.20
N LYS A 33 8.88 -1.65 -0.58
CA LYS A 33 8.57 -2.20 -1.91
C LYS A 33 7.50 -3.29 -1.86
N PHE A 34 7.60 -4.21 -0.90
CA PHE A 34 6.61 -5.29 -0.78
C PHE A 34 5.26 -4.74 -0.36
N PHE A 35 5.22 -3.76 0.53
CA PHE A 35 4.00 -3.05 0.89
C PHE A 35 3.33 -2.39 -0.33
N LEU A 36 4.08 -1.65 -1.16
CA LEU A 36 3.54 -1.04 -2.38
C LEU A 36 3.00 -2.08 -3.36
N LEU A 37 3.70 -3.21 -3.52
CA LEU A 37 3.23 -4.33 -4.34
C LEU A 37 1.96 -4.96 -3.77
N THR A 38 1.86 -5.13 -2.44
CA THR A 38 0.64 -5.62 -1.79
C THR A 38 -0.55 -4.70 -2.06
N LEU A 39 -0.37 -3.38 -2.00
CA LEU A 39 -1.42 -2.43 -2.32
C LEU A 39 -1.82 -2.51 -3.80
N LEU A 40 -0.86 -2.54 -4.72
CA LEU A 40 -1.12 -2.62 -6.16
C LEU A 40 -1.86 -3.91 -6.53
N TYR A 41 -1.32 -5.08 -6.13
CA TYR A 41 -1.94 -6.36 -6.44
C TYR A 41 -3.29 -6.52 -5.72
N GLY A 42 -3.42 -6.01 -4.49
CA GLY A 42 -4.69 -6.00 -3.76
C GLY A 42 -5.76 -5.20 -4.48
N ALA A 43 -5.43 -3.98 -4.94
CA ALA A 43 -6.35 -3.15 -5.72
C ALA A 43 -6.74 -3.82 -7.06
N LEU A 44 -5.76 -4.37 -7.80
CA LEU A 44 -6.01 -5.06 -9.07
C LEU A 44 -6.87 -6.30 -8.88
N LEU A 45 -6.62 -7.10 -7.84
CA LEU A 45 -7.41 -8.28 -7.53
C LEU A 45 -8.85 -7.88 -7.17
N ALA A 46 -9.03 -6.87 -6.31
CA ALA A 46 -10.36 -6.39 -5.95
C ALA A 46 -11.12 -5.81 -7.16
N ALA A 47 -10.43 -5.07 -8.04
CA ALA A 47 -11.00 -4.60 -9.30
C ALA A 47 -11.43 -5.76 -10.21
N PHE A 48 -10.56 -6.75 -10.38
CA PHE A 48 -10.86 -7.95 -11.17
C PHE A 48 -12.08 -8.69 -10.60
N THR A 49 -12.13 -8.90 -9.29
CA THR A 49 -13.29 -9.51 -8.62
C THR A 49 -14.57 -8.69 -8.85
N PHE A 50 -14.50 -7.36 -8.76
CA PHE A 50 -15.65 -6.50 -9.05
C PHE A 50 -16.15 -6.67 -10.49
N PHE A 51 -15.27 -6.53 -11.49
CA PHE A 51 -15.67 -6.61 -12.90
C PHE A 51 -16.20 -7.99 -13.28
N THR A 52 -15.55 -9.05 -12.82
CA THR A 52 -16.01 -10.43 -13.09
C THR A 52 -17.34 -10.72 -12.41
N THR A 53 -17.52 -10.32 -11.16
CA THR A 53 -18.78 -10.50 -10.42
C THR A 53 -19.91 -9.70 -11.04
N ALA A 54 -19.67 -8.42 -11.38
CA ALA A 54 -20.66 -7.57 -12.04
C ALA A 54 -21.07 -8.11 -13.42
N SER A 55 -20.10 -8.58 -14.22
CA SER A 55 -20.37 -9.18 -15.53
C SER A 55 -21.17 -10.48 -15.40
N CYS A 56 -20.81 -11.34 -14.44
CA CYS A 56 -21.54 -12.57 -14.16
C CYS A 56 -22.97 -12.28 -13.67
N ALA A 57 -23.14 -11.31 -12.77
CA ALA A 57 -24.44 -10.87 -12.27
C ALA A 57 -25.34 -10.38 -13.41
N TRP A 58 -24.79 -9.56 -14.30
CA TRP A 58 -25.51 -9.04 -15.45
C TRP A 58 -25.99 -10.16 -16.36
N ASN A 59 -25.10 -11.08 -16.73
CA ASN A 59 -25.45 -12.20 -17.61
C ASN A 59 -26.48 -13.13 -16.96
N ALA A 60 -26.28 -13.49 -15.70
CA ALA A 60 -27.18 -14.38 -14.97
C ALA A 60 -28.57 -13.76 -14.78
N ALA A 61 -28.67 -12.46 -14.51
CA ALA A 61 -29.96 -11.76 -14.43
C ALA A 61 -30.76 -11.77 -15.75
N ASN A 62 -30.07 -11.91 -16.89
CA ASN A 62 -30.69 -11.95 -18.22
C ASN A 62 -30.90 -13.37 -18.78
N THR A 63 -30.37 -14.41 -18.13
CA THR A 63 -30.34 -15.77 -18.71
C THR A 63 -30.80 -16.87 -17.75
N LEU A 64 -30.78 -16.62 -16.44
CA LEU A 64 -31.05 -17.61 -15.41
C LEU A 64 -32.09 -17.07 -14.42
N GLU A 65 -32.95 -17.95 -13.92
CA GLU A 65 -33.78 -17.65 -12.75
C GLU A 65 -32.92 -17.74 -11.49
N LEU A 66 -32.30 -16.63 -11.09
CA LEU A 66 -31.54 -16.55 -9.86
C LEU A 66 -32.47 -16.44 -8.65
N THR A 67 -32.13 -17.15 -7.58
CA THR A 67 -32.80 -16.97 -6.29
C THR A 67 -32.46 -15.59 -5.71
N ALA A 68 -33.38 -15.01 -4.92
CA ALA A 68 -33.12 -13.76 -4.20
C ALA A 68 -31.87 -13.83 -3.32
N GLY A 69 -31.59 -14.99 -2.72
CA GLY A 69 -30.38 -15.22 -1.91
C GLY A 69 -29.09 -15.09 -2.73
N SER A 70 -29.04 -15.69 -3.93
CA SER A 70 -27.90 -15.60 -4.83
C SER A 70 -27.65 -14.16 -5.29
N LEU A 71 -28.71 -13.42 -5.61
CA LEU A 71 -28.61 -12.00 -6.01
C LEU A 71 -28.03 -11.13 -4.89
N VAL A 72 -28.47 -11.34 -3.64
CA VAL A 72 -27.94 -10.61 -2.48
C VAL A 72 -26.47 -10.92 -2.27
N GLN A 73 -26.06 -12.19 -2.35
CA GLN A 73 -24.66 -12.59 -2.17
C GLN A 73 -23.74 -12.01 -3.26
N ILE A 74 -24.15 -12.10 -4.53
CA ILE A 74 -23.39 -11.56 -5.67
C ILE A 74 -23.31 -10.03 -5.57
N GLY A 75 -24.42 -9.36 -5.25
CA GLY A 75 -24.47 -7.91 -5.07
C GLY A 75 -23.56 -7.45 -3.92
N PHE A 76 -23.60 -8.13 -2.78
CA PHE A 76 -22.74 -7.84 -1.64
C PHE A 76 -21.26 -7.98 -2.00
N LEU A 77 -20.87 -9.07 -2.66
CA LEU A 77 -19.49 -9.27 -3.11
C LEU A 77 -19.03 -8.18 -4.07
N ALA A 78 -19.88 -7.79 -5.04
CA ALA A 78 -19.56 -6.71 -5.97
C ALA A 78 -19.35 -5.38 -5.24
N VAL A 79 -20.26 -5.00 -4.34
CA VAL A 79 -20.14 -3.73 -3.59
C VAL A 79 -18.86 -3.71 -2.73
N VAL A 80 -18.59 -4.80 -2.00
CA VAL A 80 -17.39 -4.89 -1.15
C VAL A 80 -16.12 -4.86 -1.98
N ALA A 81 -16.04 -5.63 -3.07
CA ALA A 81 -14.88 -5.67 -3.95
C ALA A 81 -14.62 -4.31 -4.63
N GLY A 82 -15.68 -3.65 -5.09
CA GLY A 82 -15.59 -2.31 -5.70
C GLY A 82 -15.13 -1.25 -4.70
N ALA A 83 -15.73 -1.22 -3.51
CA ALA A 83 -15.34 -0.28 -2.45
C ALA A 83 -13.89 -0.51 -1.99
N LEU A 84 -13.50 -1.77 -1.80
CA LEU A 84 -12.13 -2.13 -1.41
C LEU A 84 -11.12 -1.74 -2.50
N SER A 85 -11.44 -1.99 -3.77
CA SER A 85 -10.59 -1.60 -4.90
C SER A 85 -10.32 -0.10 -4.91
N LEU A 86 -11.37 0.73 -4.80
CA LEU A 86 -11.23 2.19 -4.79
C LEU A 86 -10.43 2.68 -3.57
N LEU A 87 -10.71 2.14 -2.39
CA LEU A 87 -10.03 2.53 -1.16
C LEU A 87 -8.53 2.20 -1.23
N VAL A 88 -8.19 0.97 -1.60
CA VAL A 88 -6.80 0.50 -1.68
C VAL A 88 -6.06 1.21 -2.82
N ALA A 89 -6.71 1.44 -3.97
CA ALA A 89 -6.12 2.21 -5.07
C ALA A 89 -5.83 3.66 -4.67
N GLY A 90 -6.75 4.33 -3.98
CA GLY A 90 -6.54 5.68 -3.48
C GLY A 90 -5.38 5.75 -2.47
N PHE A 91 -5.30 4.78 -1.56
CA PHE A 91 -4.18 4.68 -0.62
C PHE A 91 -2.85 4.41 -1.33
N PHE A 92 -2.84 3.55 -2.34
CA PHE A 92 -1.68 3.34 -3.20
C PHE A 92 -1.26 4.63 -3.92
N SER A 93 -2.19 5.42 -4.45
CA SER A 93 -1.88 6.70 -5.11
C SER A 93 -1.22 7.70 -4.16
N VAL A 94 -1.65 7.78 -2.90
CA VAL A 94 -1.00 8.62 -1.88
C VAL A 94 0.45 8.16 -1.66
N HIS A 95 0.67 6.85 -1.49
CA HIS A 95 2.03 6.33 -1.33
C HIS A 95 2.90 6.50 -2.58
N MET A 96 2.32 6.44 -3.78
CA MET A 96 3.04 6.73 -5.02
C MET A 96 3.52 8.17 -5.08
N ARG A 97 2.70 9.14 -4.62
CA ARG A 97 3.14 10.54 -4.48
C ARG A 97 4.35 10.65 -3.55
N LEU A 98 4.30 10.00 -2.39
CA LEU A 98 5.43 9.98 -1.44
C LEU A 98 6.69 9.39 -2.08
N VAL A 99 6.56 8.30 -2.84
CA VAL A 99 7.66 7.70 -3.60
C VAL A 99 8.24 8.69 -4.62
N TYR A 100 7.41 9.42 -5.36
CA TYR A 100 7.89 10.40 -6.33
C TYR A 100 8.59 11.61 -5.69
N ASN A 101 8.24 11.95 -4.45
CA ASN A 101 8.88 13.03 -3.69
C ASN A 101 10.03 12.56 -2.78
N ASN A 102 10.29 11.24 -2.72
CA ASN A 102 11.22 10.60 -1.78
C ASN A 102 10.93 10.81 -0.29
N GLU A 103 9.65 11.03 0.05
CA GLU A 103 9.20 11.29 1.41
C GLU A 103 8.70 10.01 2.09
N THR A 104 8.86 9.90 3.41
CA THR A 104 8.08 8.99 4.24
C THR A 104 6.74 9.62 4.62
N THR A 105 5.78 8.80 5.06
CA THR A 105 4.50 9.29 5.60
C THR A 105 4.70 10.26 6.76
N LEU A 106 5.71 10.05 7.61
CA LEU A 106 6.06 10.95 8.70
C LEU A 106 6.63 12.28 8.21
N GLU A 107 7.51 12.24 7.21
CA GLU A 107 8.07 13.46 6.59
C GLU A 107 6.96 14.28 5.92
N GLY A 108 6.02 13.63 5.23
CA GLY A 108 4.91 14.31 4.56
C GLY A 108 3.83 14.86 5.49
N THR A 109 3.60 14.23 6.65
CA THR A 109 2.56 14.67 7.62
C THR A 109 3.09 15.59 8.71
N CYS A 110 4.37 15.47 9.06
CA CYS A 110 5.03 16.25 10.10
C CYS A 110 6.20 17.05 9.52
N ALA A 111 6.01 17.63 8.33
CA ALA A 111 7.05 18.38 7.62
C ALA A 111 7.74 19.40 8.53
N ASP A 112 6.99 20.18 9.30
CA ASP A 112 7.55 21.20 10.22
C ASP A 112 8.41 20.63 11.36
N ALA A 113 8.21 19.36 11.72
CA ALA A 113 8.97 18.70 12.79
C ALA A 113 10.31 18.12 12.28
N PHE A 114 10.45 17.97 10.96
CA PHE A 114 11.61 17.36 10.30
C PHE A 114 12.26 18.26 9.24
N ALA A 115 11.70 19.45 8.96
CA ALA A 115 12.22 20.38 7.98
C ALA A 115 13.44 21.14 8.51
N GLU A 116 14.63 20.73 8.07
CA GLU A 116 15.82 21.57 8.08
C GLU A 116 15.96 22.28 6.71
N PRO A 117 16.43 23.54 6.63
CA PRO A 117 16.57 24.25 5.36
C PRO A 117 17.51 23.50 4.40
N GLY A 118 16.95 22.98 3.29
CA GLY A 118 17.72 22.28 2.25
C GLY A 118 17.75 20.75 2.35
N ASP A 119 17.03 20.14 3.30
CA ASP A 119 17.10 18.70 3.59
C ASP A 119 16.16 17.82 2.73
N SER A 120 15.92 18.24 1.48
CA SER A 120 15.08 17.46 0.56
C SER A 120 15.82 16.23 0.05
N PHE A 121 15.24 15.05 0.26
CA PHE A 121 15.73 13.79 -0.32
C PHE A 121 15.32 13.61 -1.79
N ASP A 122 14.56 14.55 -2.36
CA ASP A 122 14.12 14.49 -3.75
C ASP A 122 15.31 14.66 -4.72
N ILE A 123 15.61 13.61 -5.48
CA ILE A 123 16.64 13.60 -6.53
C ILE A 123 16.03 13.46 -7.94
N GLY A 124 14.72 13.67 -8.06
CA GLY A 124 13.94 13.56 -9.28
C GLY A 124 13.05 12.31 -9.33
N PRO A 125 11.85 12.40 -9.92
CA PRO A 125 10.78 11.41 -9.74
C PRO A 125 11.15 10.00 -10.18
N PHE A 126 11.84 9.86 -11.31
CA PHE A 126 12.26 8.54 -11.78
C PHE A 126 13.35 7.93 -10.89
N LYS A 127 14.30 8.74 -10.41
CA LYS A 127 15.38 8.27 -9.53
C LYS A 127 14.83 7.91 -8.15
N ASN A 128 13.87 8.67 -7.62
CA ASN A 128 13.19 8.37 -6.37
C ASN A 128 12.40 7.06 -6.47
N PHE A 129 11.65 6.87 -7.56
CA PHE A 129 10.95 5.61 -7.83
C PHE A 129 11.92 4.43 -7.97
N ALA A 130 13.00 4.60 -8.75
CA ALA A 130 14.02 3.58 -8.94
C ALA A 130 14.69 3.19 -7.61
N GLN A 131 14.94 4.14 -6.72
CA GLN A 131 15.46 3.88 -5.38
C GLN A 131 14.55 2.95 -4.59
N VAL A 132 13.23 3.03 -4.73
CA VAL A 132 12.30 2.14 -4.00
C VAL A 132 12.10 0.80 -4.71
N MET A 133 12.00 0.81 -6.04
CA MET A 133 11.53 -0.34 -6.81
C MET A 133 12.65 -1.19 -7.43
N LEU A 134 13.74 -0.54 -7.86
CA LEU A 134 14.81 -1.13 -8.68
C LEU A 134 16.11 -1.38 -7.90
N ASP A 135 16.31 -0.68 -6.79
CA ASP A 135 17.50 -0.87 -5.94
C ASP A 135 17.37 -2.18 -5.13
N THR A 136 17.96 -3.25 -5.66
CA THR A 136 18.02 -4.58 -5.03
C THR A 136 18.96 -4.61 -3.83
N THR A 137 19.96 -3.73 -3.77
CA THR A 137 20.90 -3.63 -2.65
C THR A 137 20.17 -3.33 -1.33
N ARG A 138 19.01 -2.64 -1.38
CA ARG A 138 18.13 -2.38 -0.23
C ARG A 138 17.52 -3.64 0.39
N GLN A 139 17.24 -4.65 -0.43
CA GLN A 139 16.57 -5.88 0.00
C GLN A 139 17.58 -6.89 0.55
N THR A 140 18.75 -7.00 -0.09
CA THR A 140 19.81 -7.94 0.30
C THR A 140 20.55 -7.50 1.55
N LEU A 141 20.88 -6.20 1.69
CA LEU A 141 21.65 -5.71 2.85
C LEU A 141 20.87 -5.87 4.17
N TYR A 142 19.56 -5.66 4.16
CA TYR A 142 18.74 -5.75 5.39
C TYR A 142 18.05 -7.10 5.59
N GLY A 143 17.83 -7.89 4.54
CA GLY A 143 17.39 -9.29 4.68
C GLY A 143 18.42 -10.15 5.42
N SER A 144 19.70 -9.79 5.38
CA SER A 144 20.77 -10.47 6.12
C SER A 144 20.82 -10.13 7.63
N PHE A 145 20.10 -9.10 8.10
CA PHE A 145 20.04 -8.72 9.51
C PHE A 145 18.76 -9.20 10.22
N GLY A 146 17.88 -9.90 9.49
CA GLY A 146 16.58 -10.39 9.97
C GLY A 146 16.53 -11.89 10.28
N ASN A 147 17.65 -12.62 10.12
CA ASN A 147 17.81 -14.01 10.53
C ASN A 147 18.78 -14.11 11.71
#